data_AF-A0A1S9PCV8-F1
#
_entry.id   AF-A0A1S9PCV8-F1
#
_cell.length_a   1.000
_cell.length_b   1.000
_cell.length_c   1.000
_cell.angle_alpha   90.00
_cell.angle_beta   90.00
_cell.angle_gamma   90.00
#
_symmetry.space_group_name_H-M   'P 1'
#
loop_
_entity.id
_entity.type
_entity.pdbx_description
1 polymer ?
#
loop_
_entity_poly.entity_id
_entity_poly.type
_entity_poly.pdbx_seq_one_letter_code
_entity_poly.pdbx_strand_id
1 'polypeptide(L)' 'MATSGYAQLKTLIEEGEADAEKFYNKGNQAAGVRLRIKLQQVRKLAQEIRQEITAIKRQK' A
#
# COMPACT_ATOMS: atom_id res chain seq x y z
N MET A 1 -11.42 -0.56 -17.49
CA MET A 1 -10.04 -0.11 -17.19
C MET A 1 -10.07 0.42 -15.76
N ALA A 2 -9.45 -0.12 -14.71
CA ALA A 2 -8.44 -1.16 -14.50
C ALA A 2 -8.70 -1.79 -13.11
N THR A 3 -8.30 -3.05 -12.91
CA THR A 3 -7.97 -3.71 -11.62
C THR A 3 -8.17 -2.87 -10.34
N SER A 4 -9.36 -2.89 -9.74
CA SER A 4 -9.75 -2.01 -8.62
C SER A 4 -8.83 -2.09 -7.40
N GLY A 5 -8.45 -3.29 -6.95
CA GLY A 5 -7.55 -3.46 -5.80
C GLY A 5 -6.10 -3.06 -6.09
N TYR A 6 -5.57 -3.42 -7.26
CA TYR A 6 -4.19 -3.08 -7.63
C TYR A 6 -4.01 -1.57 -7.87
N ALA A 7 -5.00 -0.92 -8.50
CA ALA A 7 -4.98 0.53 -8.69
C ALA A 7 -4.95 1.27 -7.34
N GLN A 8 -5.78 0.86 -6.38
CA GLN A 8 -5.78 1.40 -5.01
C GLN A 8 -4.44 1.18 -4.30
N LEU A 9 -3.83 0.01 -4.47
CA LEU A 9 -2.50 -0.29 -3.91
C LEU A 9 -1.43 0.68 -4.44
N LYS A 10 -1.46 0.97 -5.74
CA LYS A 10 -0.52 1.91 -6.38
C LYS A 10 -0.69 3.33 -5.83
N THR A 11 -1.92 3.82 -5.73
CA THR A 11 -2.21 5.14 -5.16
C THR A 11 -1.72 5.27 -3.72
N LEU A 12 -1.94 4.24 -2.90
CA LEU A 12 -1.51 4.25 -1.49
C LEU A 12 0.02 4.32 -1.33
N ILE A 13 0.76 3.72 -2.27
CA ILE A 13 2.22 3.79 -2.31
C ILE A 13 2.67 5.20 -2.74
N GLU A 14 2.04 5.78 -3.77
CA GLU A 14 2.34 7.14 -4.25
C GLU A 14 2.11 8.19 -3.14
N GLU A 15 1.02 8.06 -2.38
CA GLU A 15 0.76 8.91 -1.21
C GLU A 15 1.81 8.76 -0.08
N GLY A 16 2.52 7.64 -0.04
CA GLY A 16 3.59 7.36 0.91
C GLY A 16 4.90 8.10 0.60
N GLU A 17 5.15 8.47 -0.67
CA GLU A 17 6.44 9.04 -1.09
C GLU A 17 6.78 10.34 -0.35
N ALA A 18 5.82 11.23 -0.18
CA ALA A 18 6.04 12.50 0.52
C ALA A 18 6.41 12.31 2.01
N ASP A 19 5.86 11.29 2.67
CA ASP A 19 6.23 10.95 4.05
C ASP A 19 7.58 10.22 4.10
N ALA A 20 7.90 9.41 3.08
CA ALA A 20 9.21 8.77 2.94
C ALA A 20 10.32 9.80 2.76
N GLU A 21 10.15 10.78 1.86
CA GLU A 21 11.13 11.85 1.66
C GLU A 21 11.35 12.65 2.95
N LYS A 22 10.26 13.03 3.65
CA LYS A 22 10.34 13.75 4.93
C LYS A 22 11.03 12.91 6.02
N PHE A 23 10.82 11.60 6.06
CA PHE A 23 11.45 10.73 7.03
C PHE A 23 12.94 10.50 6.73
N TYR A 24 13.27 10.04 5.53
CA TYR A 24 14.64 9.66 5.15
C TYR A 24 15.56 10.87 4.95
N ASN A 25 15.08 11.97 4.36
CA ASN A 25 15.92 13.12 4.05
C ASN A 25 15.92 14.19 5.16
N LYS A 26 14.81 14.31 5.91
CA LYS A 26 14.62 15.38 6.91
C LYS A 26 14.53 14.86 8.35
N GLY A 27 14.66 13.56 8.59
CA GLY A 27 14.62 12.96 9.93
C GLY A 27 13.28 13.10 10.67
N ASN A 28 12.19 13.40 9.95
CA ASN A 28 10.89 13.71 10.55
C ASN A 28 10.23 12.44 11.12
N GLN A 29 10.25 12.31 12.45
CA GLN A 29 9.69 11.15 13.16
C GLN A 29 8.18 10.96 12.95
N ALA A 30 7.41 12.05 12.88
CA ALA A 30 5.98 11.98 12.62
C ALA A 30 5.66 11.48 11.20
N ALA A 31 6.49 11.86 10.22
CA ALA A 31 6.40 11.31 8.86
C ALA A 31 6.74 9.81 8.86
N GLY A 32 7.71 9.38 9.66
CA GLY A 32 8.03 7.95 9.86
C GLY A 32 6.85 7.15 10.42
N VAL A 33 6.12 7.68 11.42
CA VAL A 33 4.92 7.04 11.96
C VAL A 33 3.83 6.93 10.90
N ARG A 34 3.57 8.00 10.13
CA ARG A 34 2.58 7.99 9.05
C ARG A 34 2.95 7.00 7.93
N LEU A 35 4.21 7.00 7.51
CA LEU A 35 4.73 6.07 6.51
C LEU A 35 4.55 4.62 6.98
N ARG A 36 4.87 4.32 8.24
CA ARG A 36 4.70 2.97 8.79
C ARG A 36 3.23 2.51 8.76
N ILE A 37 2.30 3.39 9.14
CA ILE A 37 0.85 3.07 9.11
C ILE A 37 0.39 2.85 7.67
N LYS A 38 0.78 3.71 6.73
CA LYS A 38 0.51 3.53 5.29
C LYS A 38 1.04 2.19 4.78
N LEU A 39 2.28 1.83 5.11
CA LEU A 39 2.88 0.55 4.71
C LEU A 39 2.15 -0.66 5.32
N GLN A 40 1.59 -0.54 6.52
CA GLN A 40 0.73 -1.58 7.09
C GLN A 40 -0.57 -1.76 6.29
N GLN A 41 -1.18 -0.65 5.85
CA GLN A 41 -2.36 -0.70 4.98
C GLN A 41 -2.05 -1.30 3.60
N VAL A 42 -0.91 -0.94 3.00
CA VAL A 42 -0.40 -1.54 1.75
C VAL A 42 -0.28 -3.06 1.91
N ARG A 43 0.34 -3.54 3.01
CA ARG A 43 0.48 -4.98 3.27
C ARG A 43 -0.88 -5.67 3.36
N LYS A 44 -1.85 -5.06 4.04
CA LYS A 44 -3.19 -5.62 4.19
C LYS A 44 -3.89 -5.72 2.83
N LEU A 45 -3.92 -4.64 2.06
CA LEU A 45 -4.56 -4.58 0.75
C LEU A 45 -3.91 -5.56 -0.25
N ALA A 46 -2.58 -5.67 -0.24
CA ALA A 46 -1.86 -6.65 -1.07
C ALA A 46 -2.26 -8.09 -0.73
N GLN A 47 -2.45 -8.40 0.55
CA GLN A 47 -2.88 -9.72 1.00
C GLN A 47 -4.32 -10.03 0.58
N GLU A 48 -5.23 -9.05 0.67
CA GLU A 48 -6.62 -9.17 0.22
C GLU A 48 -6.69 -9.45 -1.29
N ILE A 49 -5.96 -8.69 -2.11
CA ILE A 49 -5.87 -8.91 -3.57
C ILE A 49 -5.36 -10.32 -3.88
N ARG A 50 -4.32 -10.78 -3.17
CA ARG A 50 -3.79 -12.15 -3.36
C ARG A 50 -4.84 -13.21 -3.04
N GLN A 51 -5.62 -13.01 -1.98
CA GLN A 51 -6.70 -13.93 -1.60
C GLN A 51 -7.79 -13.95 -2.64
N GLU A 52 -8.20 -12.79 -3.17
CA GLU A 52 -9.18 -12.66 -4.25
C GLU A 52 -8.73 -13.43 -5.50
N ILE A 53 -7.48 -13.23 -5.95
CA ILE A 53 -6.90 -13.97 -7.08
C ILE A 53 -6.94 -15.48 -6.83
N THR A 54 -6.60 -15.91 -5.61
CA THR A 54 -6.61 -17.33 -5.24
C THR A 54 -8.03 -17.90 -5.25
N ALA A 55 -9.02 -17.15 -4.77
CA ALA A 55 -10.43 -17.54 -4.78
C ALA A 55 -10.96 -17.67 -6.21
N ILE A 56 -10.66 -16.70 -7.09
CA ILE A 56 -11.01 -16.75 -8.51
C ILE A 56 -10.41 -17.98 -9.18
N LYS A 57 -9.14 -18.29 -8.89
CA LYS A 57 -8.48 -19.49 -9.44
C LYS A 57 -9.14 -20.80 -8.99
N ARG A 58 -9.67 -20.85 -7.76
CA ARG A 58 -10.32 -22.04 -7.19
C ARG A 58 -11.78 -22.22 -7.63
N GLN A 59 -12.42 -21.16 -8.12
CA GLN A 59 -13.79 -21.19 -8.67
C GLN A 59 -13.84 -21.50 -10.17
N LYS A 60 -12.69 -21.55 -10.84
CA LYS A 60 -12.53 -22.13 -12.18
C LYS A 60 -12.06 -23.58 -12.06
#